data_AF-A0A5E4J1I9-F1
#
_entry.id   AF-A0A5E4J1I9-F1
#
_cell.length_a   1.000
_cell.length_b   1.000
_cell.length_c   1.000
_cell.angle_alpha   90.00
_cell.angle_beta   90.00
_cell.angle_gamma   90.00
#
_symmetry.space_group_name_H-M   'P 1'
#
loop_
_entity.id
_entity.type
_entity.pdbx_description
1 polymer ?
#
loop_
_entity_poly.entity_id
_entity_poly.type
_entity_poly.pdbx_seq_one_letter_code
_entity_poly.pdbx_strand_id
1 'polypeptide(L)'
;MLYSKLTGQSVPAEYLQLYNQIYRDKALSLDTFDLKDSSGPLLSKYNLLIFTKAQTVSPTELTDIVNYVLAGGKVIITGNSLSQVELTQRDIDELLTKNKTLGGSYEKAMTQIMHMLAFGDLGKLGHFSYIGETNKTTDFVIADDTFPPLRGFQNTISGLTSYVRVNYGVGANVPAFLSSGGEDRDPAIIESKVGNSRIMYVAFPLENFPSPILALNLIDYYTPCSFK
;
A
#
# COMPACT_ATOMS: atom_id res chain seq x y z
N MET A 1 -13.70 3.81 -1.08
CA MET A 1 -12.23 3.64 -1.16
C MET A 1 -11.67 3.91 0.22
N LEU A 2 -10.72 3.11 0.70
CA LEU A 2 -10.17 3.27 2.06
C LEU A 2 -9.04 4.29 2.09
N TYR A 3 -9.08 5.22 3.04
CA TYR A 3 -7.93 5.95 3.56
C TYR A 3 -7.79 5.62 5.04
N SER A 4 -6.71 4.96 5.45
CA SER A 4 -6.41 4.71 6.88
C SER A 4 -5.58 5.87 7.44
N LYS A 5 -5.90 6.34 8.64
CA LYS A 5 -5.22 7.43 9.33
C LYS A 5 -4.74 6.93 10.69
N LEU A 6 -3.50 6.47 10.78
CA LEU A 6 -2.88 6.15 12.07
C LEU A 6 -1.56 6.89 12.22
N THR A 7 -1.67 8.13 12.70
CA THR A 7 -0.71 8.88 13.54
C THR A 7 -1.17 10.34 13.50
N GLY A 8 -1.03 11.07 14.62
CA GLY A 8 -1.56 12.41 14.85
C GLY A 8 -1.02 13.55 13.96
N GLN A 9 -0.56 13.25 12.74
CA GLN A 9 -0.26 14.26 11.72
C GLN A 9 -1.46 14.45 10.80
N SER A 10 -1.98 15.68 10.78
CA SER A 10 -3.00 16.09 9.83
C SER A 10 -2.46 15.99 8.41
N VAL A 11 -3.20 15.33 7.52
CA VAL A 11 -3.04 15.52 6.08
C VAL A 11 -3.19 17.01 5.80
N PRO A 12 -2.28 17.65 5.04
CA PRO A 12 -2.45 19.04 4.67
C PRO A 12 -3.83 19.25 4.04
N ALA A 13 -4.55 20.30 4.45
CA ALA A 13 -5.95 20.51 4.08
C ALA A 13 -6.16 20.53 2.56
N GLU A 14 -5.13 20.93 1.81
CA GLU A 14 -5.08 21.01 0.35
C GLU A 14 -5.20 19.63 -0.31
N TYR A 15 -4.60 18.58 0.27
CA TYR A 15 -4.73 17.22 -0.24
C TYR A 15 -6.12 16.64 0.05
N LEU A 16 -6.66 16.90 1.25
CA LEU A 16 -8.05 16.52 1.58
C LEU A 16 -9.05 17.23 0.67
N GLN A 17 -8.84 18.51 0.36
CA GLN A 17 -9.68 19.26 -0.58
C GLN A 17 -9.58 18.70 -2.00
N LEU A 18 -8.36 18.40 -2.46
CA LEU A 18 -8.17 17.81 -3.78
C LEU A 18 -8.81 16.43 -3.88
N TYR A 19 -8.55 15.54 -2.92
CA TYR A 19 -9.21 14.24 -2.83
C TYR A 19 -10.74 14.40 -2.87
N ASN A 20 -11.30 15.27 -2.02
CA ASN A 20 -12.74 15.53 -2.01
C ASN A 20 -13.27 16.11 -3.33
N GLN A 21 -12.50 16.93 -4.04
CA GLN A 21 -12.89 17.49 -5.34
C GLN A 21 -12.93 16.42 -6.43
N ILE A 22 -11.89 15.58 -6.49
CA ILE A 22 -11.82 14.43 -7.40
C ILE A 22 -12.98 13.47 -7.17
N TYR A 23 -13.31 13.19 -5.90
CA TYR A 23 -14.36 12.25 -5.55
C TYR A 23 -15.76 12.77 -5.87
N ARG A 24 -16.00 14.08 -5.68
CA ARG A 24 -17.25 14.72 -6.09
C ARG A 24 -17.44 14.67 -7.60
N ASP A 25 -16.40 14.97 -8.36
CA ASP A 25 -16.47 15.02 -9.82
C ASP A 25 -16.62 13.61 -10.44
N LYS A 26 -16.19 12.56 -9.74
CA LYS A 26 -16.24 11.16 -10.21
C LYS A 26 -17.28 10.27 -9.52
N ALA A 27 -18.14 10.84 -8.68
CA ALA A 27 -19.14 10.12 -7.90
C ALA A 27 -18.58 8.92 -7.10
N LEU A 28 -17.35 9.04 -6.58
CA LEU A 28 -16.70 8.01 -5.78
C LEU A 28 -17.04 8.23 -4.28
N SER A 29 -17.40 7.16 -3.57
CA SER A 29 -17.54 7.19 -2.11
C SER A 29 -16.18 6.96 -1.43
N LEU A 30 -15.76 7.91 -0.61
CA LEU A 30 -14.58 7.81 0.25
C LEU A 30 -15.04 7.50 1.67
N ASP A 31 -14.49 6.42 2.23
CA ASP A 31 -14.71 6.05 3.62
C ASP A 31 -13.34 5.88 4.30
N THR A 32 -13.24 6.36 5.54
CA THR A 32 -12.02 6.24 6.34
C THR A 32 -12.33 5.42 7.59
N PHE A 33 -11.49 4.44 7.88
CA PHE A 33 -11.59 3.65 9.11
C PHE A 33 -10.20 3.33 9.66
N ASP A 34 -10.12 3.05 10.96
CA ASP A 34 -8.89 2.60 11.59
C ASP A 34 -8.61 1.15 11.18
N LEU A 35 -7.36 0.80 10.88
CA LEU A 35 -7.01 -0.54 10.38
C LEU A 35 -7.49 -1.69 11.30
N LYS A 36 -7.56 -1.44 12.61
CA LYS A 36 -8.13 -2.35 13.63
C LYS A 36 -9.58 -2.75 13.41
N ASP A 37 -10.34 -1.91 12.70
CA ASP A 37 -11.73 -2.16 12.36
C ASP A 37 -11.84 -2.94 11.03
N SER A 38 -10.71 -3.23 10.37
CA SER A 38 -10.70 -4.01 9.13
C SER A 38 -11.17 -5.45 9.38
N SER A 39 -12.09 -5.87 8.53
CA SER A 39 -12.61 -7.23 8.51
C SER A 39 -12.99 -7.58 7.09
N GLY A 40 -12.91 -8.85 6.71
CA GLY A 40 -13.33 -9.31 5.38
C GLY A 40 -14.68 -8.74 4.88
N PRO A 41 -15.75 -8.77 5.70
CA PRO A 41 -17.05 -8.18 5.33
C PRO A 41 -17.06 -6.67 5.16
N LEU A 42 -16.17 -5.94 5.84
CA LEU A 42 -16.01 -4.51 5.65
C LEU A 42 -15.22 -4.23 4.37
N LEU A 43 -14.08 -4.91 4.19
CA LEU A 43 -13.19 -4.73 3.04
C LEU A 43 -13.87 -5.03 1.71
N SER A 44 -14.75 -6.04 1.67
CA SER A 44 -15.47 -6.46 0.46
C SER A 44 -16.43 -5.41 -0.12
N LYS A 45 -16.75 -4.36 0.65
CA LYS A 45 -17.59 -3.24 0.18
C LYS A 45 -16.82 -2.25 -0.71
N TYR A 46 -15.51 -2.39 -0.81
CA TYR A 46 -14.65 -1.42 -1.50
C TYR A 46 -14.02 -2.01 -2.76
N ASN A 47 -13.92 -1.18 -3.80
CA ASN A 47 -13.22 -1.55 -5.04
C ASN A 47 -11.71 -1.31 -4.98
N LEU A 48 -11.27 -0.46 -4.04
CA LEU A 48 -9.88 -0.05 -3.87
C LEU A 48 -9.64 0.30 -2.40
N LEU A 49 -8.56 -0.25 -1.84
CA LEU A 49 -8.03 0.15 -0.53
C LEU A 49 -6.72 0.91 -0.73
N ILE A 50 -6.55 2.02 0.00
CA ILE A 50 -5.30 2.79 0.01
C ILE A 50 -4.77 2.83 1.44
N PHE A 51 -3.59 2.28 1.62
CA PHE A 51 -2.87 2.32 2.89
C PHE A 51 -1.85 3.45 2.84
N THR A 52 -2.07 4.42 3.72
CA THR A 52 -1.16 5.55 3.95
C THR A 52 -1.01 5.75 5.44
N LYS A 53 0.23 5.94 5.90
CA LYS A 53 0.60 6.13 7.32
C LYS A 53 0.14 5.03 8.29
N ALA A 54 -0.48 3.96 7.82
CA ALA A 54 -0.86 2.81 8.64
C ALA A 54 0.34 1.87 8.79
N GLN A 55 1.35 2.29 9.55
CA GLN A 55 2.63 1.57 9.62
C GLN A 55 2.49 0.17 10.21
N THR A 56 1.68 0.05 11.25
CA THR A 56 1.45 -1.18 11.98
C THR A 56 0.21 -1.91 11.48
N VAL A 57 0.30 -3.23 11.34
CA VAL A 57 -0.80 -4.13 10.98
C VAL A 57 -0.77 -5.40 11.83
N SER A 58 -1.94 -5.93 12.16
CA SER A 58 -2.05 -7.22 12.84
C SER A 58 -1.95 -8.39 11.87
N PRO A 59 -1.52 -9.58 12.30
CA PRO A 59 -1.56 -10.79 11.47
C PRO A 59 -2.94 -11.12 10.92
N THR A 60 -3.99 -10.97 11.73
CA THR A 60 -5.38 -11.17 11.29
C THR A 60 -5.82 -10.10 10.29
N GLU A 61 -5.51 -8.82 10.54
CA GLU A 61 -5.78 -7.73 9.58
C GLU A 61 -5.07 -7.97 8.24
N LEU A 62 -3.79 -8.38 8.28
CA LEU A 62 -3.02 -8.69 7.08
C LEU A 62 -3.65 -9.87 6.32
N THR A 63 -4.15 -10.88 7.03
CA THR A 63 -4.87 -12.02 6.44
C THR A 63 -6.15 -11.56 5.75
N ASP A 64 -6.92 -10.66 6.39
CA ASP A 64 -8.13 -10.09 5.80
C ASP A 64 -7.82 -9.29 4.53
N ILE A 65 -6.72 -8.51 4.52
CA ILE A 65 -6.25 -7.76 3.35
C ILE A 65 -5.81 -8.71 2.22
N VAL A 66 -5.04 -9.75 2.55
CA VAL A 66 -4.60 -10.77 1.59
C VAL A 66 -5.81 -11.47 0.97
N ASN A 67 -6.81 -11.87 1.77
CA ASN A 67 -8.03 -12.48 1.28
C ASN A 67 -8.83 -11.53 0.37
N TYR A 68 -8.92 -10.24 0.73
CA TYR A 68 -9.52 -9.23 -0.12
C TYR A 68 -8.82 -9.14 -1.48
N VAL A 69 -7.48 -9.12 -1.50
CA VAL A 69 -6.70 -9.13 -2.75
C VAL A 69 -6.98 -10.42 -3.52
N LEU A 70 -6.89 -11.60 -2.91
CA LEU A 70 -7.14 -12.86 -3.62
C LEU A 70 -8.56 -12.97 -4.20
N ALA A 71 -9.53 -12.25 -3.64
CA ALA A 71 -10.91 -12.19 -4.12
C ALA A 71 -11.17 -11.20 -5.28
N GLY A 72 -10.14 -10.53 -5.83
CA GLY A 72 -10.30 -9.53 -6.89
C GLY A 72 -10.02 -8.09 -6.44
N GLY A 73 -9.77 -7.88 -5.15
CA GLY A 73 -9.56 -6.58 -4.56
C GLY A 73 -8.29 -5.89 -5.05
N LYS A 74 -8.31 -4.56 -5.09
CA LYS A 74 -7.15 -3.74 -5.49
C LYS A 74 -6.63 -2.95 -4.30
N VAL A 75 -5.31 -2.84 -4.20
CA VAL A 75 -4.66 -2.13 -3.09
C VAL A 75 -3.56 -1.19 -3.60
N ILE A 76 -3.47 -0.02 -3.00
CA ILE A 76 -2.30 0.88 -3.07
C ILE A 76 -1.69 0.94 -1.67
N ILE A 77 -0.39 0.74 -1.57
CA ILE A 77 0.40 0.85 -0.34
C ILE A 77 1.42 1.96 -0.56
N THR A 78 1.49 2.91 0.36
CA THR A 78 2.38 4.07 0.25
C THR A 78 3.38 4.13 1.40
N GLY A 79 4.63 4.48 1.09
CA GLY A 79 5.72 4.62 2.06
C GLY A 79 5.89 3.38 2.93
N ASN A 80 5.93 3.58 4.25
CA ASN A 80 6.07 2.52 5.25
C ASN A 80 4.71 1.89 5.65
N SER A 81 3.72 2.03 4.76
CA SER A 81 2.41 1.36 4.78
C SER A 81 2.44 -0.12 5.18
N LEU A 82 2.00 -0.57 6.37
CA LEU A 82 1.98 -1.98 6.75
C LEU A 82 3.38 -2.62 6.88
N SER A 83 4.41 -1.81 7.11
CA SER A 83 5.78 -2.29 7.26
C SER A 83 6.08 -2.88 8.65
N GLN A 84 5.18 -2.76 9.61
CA GLN A 84 5.35 -3.30 10.96
C GLN A 84 4.19 -4.22 11.33
N VAL A 85 4.51 -5.26 12.11
CA VAL A 85 3.55 -6.24 12.60
C VAL A 85 3.44 -6.11 14.10
N GLU A 86 2.22 -5.96 14.61
CA GLU A 86 1.94 -5.95 16.04
C GLU A 86 0.77 -6.88 16.36
N LEU A 87 0.85 -7.56 17.51
CA LEU A 87 -0.22 -8.42 17.98
C LEU A 87 -1.29 -7.60 18.69
N THR A 88 -2.52 -7.72 18.23
CA THR A 88 -3.70 -7.19 18.90
C THR A 88 -4.35 -8.24 19.79
N GLN A 89 -5.27 -7.80 20.66
CA GLN A 89 -6.07 -8.72 21.47
C GLN A 89 -6.92 -9.67 20.59
N ARG A 90 -7.40 -9.19 19.43
CA ARG A 90 -8.14 -10.03 18.47
C ARG A 90 -7.27 -11.20 17.98
N ASP A 91 -6.00 -10.94 17.66
CA ASP A 91 -5.08 -12.00 17.24
C ASP A 91 -4.88 -13.01 18.37
N ILE A 92 -4.69 -12.52 19.61
CA ILE A 92 -4.53 -13.39 20.79
C ILE A 92 -5.78 -14.27 20.98
N ASP A 93 -6.98 -13.71 20.90
CA ASP A 93 -8.24 -14.43 21.08
C ASP A 93 -8.45 -15.50 20.00
N GLU A 94 -8.13 -15.18 18.74
CA GLU A 94 -8.19 -16.12 17.62
C GLU A 94 -7.17 -17.26 17.79
N LEU A 95 -5.94 -16.95 18.22
CA LEU A 95 -4.91 -17.94 18.47
C LEU A 95 -5.26 -18.86 19.64
N LEU A 96 -5.78 -18.31 20.75
CA LEU A 96 -6.24 -19.11 21.88
C LEU A 96 -7.41 -20.02 21.50
N THR A 97 -8.33 -19.54 20.67
CA THR A 97 -9.45 -20.34 20.16
C THR A 97 -8.94 -21.49 19.30
N LYS A 98 -8.02 -21.22 18.37
CA LYS A 98 -7.37 -22.27 17.55
C LYS A 98 -6.61 -23.27 18.42
N ASN A 99 -5.89 -22.81 19.44
CA ASN A 99 -5.11 -23.68 20.33
C ASN A 99 -5.96 -24.66 21.13
N LYS A 100 -7.18 -24.27 21.51
CA LYS A 100 -8.15 -25.18 22.15
C LYS A 100 -8.57 -26.32 21.22
N THR A 101 -8.59 -26.09 19.91
CA THR A 101 -8.97 -27.09 18.90
C THR A 101 -7.79 -27.88 18.33
N LEU A 102 -6.60 -27.26 18.28
CA LEU A 102 -5.38 -27.78 17.69
C LEU A 102 -4.22 -27.43 18.63
N GLY A 103 -3.92 -28.31 19.60
CA GLY A 103 -2.88 -28.05 20.60
C GLY A 103 -1.52 -27.70 19.97
N GLY A 104 -0.82 -26.72 20.54
CA GLY A 104 0.48 -26.23 20.09
C GLY A 104 0.42 -25.24 18.91
N SER A 105 -0.77 -24.84 18.48
CA SER A 105 -0.94 -23.87 17.38
C SER A 105 -0.69 -22.43 17.82
N TYR A 106 -0.85 -22.12 19.11
CA TYR A 106 -0.51 -20.80 19.67
C TYR A 106 0.99 -20.52 19.54
N GLU A 107 1.83 -21.44 20.03
CA GLU A 107 3.30 -21.29 20.04
C GLU A 107 3.85 -21.21 18.61
N LYS A 108 3.36 -22.07 17.71
CA LYS A 108 3.73 -22.02 16.29
C LYS A 108 3.38 -20.69 15.63
N ALA A 109 2.16 -20.20 15.85
CA ALA A 109 1.73 -18.92 15.30
C ALA A 109 2.56 -17.77 15.88
N MET A 110 2.84 -17.81 17.18
CA MET A 110 3.65 -16.80 17.84
C MET A 110 5.08 -16.75 17.31
N THR A 111 5.70 -17.91 17.09
CA THR A 111 7.00 -18.00 16.41
C THR A 111 6.93 -17.44 15.00
N GLN A 112 5.90 -17.74 14.22
CA GLN A 112 5.73 -17.20 12.87
C GLN A 112 5.59 -15.69 12.85
N ILE A 113 4.83 -15.12 13.80
CA ILE A 113 4.57 -13.69 13.91
C ILE A 113 5.85 -12.95 14.29
N MET A 114 6.65 -13.48 15.22
CA MET A 114 7.98 -12.93 15.55
C MET A 114 8.95 -12.93 14.38
N HIS A 115 8.75 -13.82 13.40
CA HIS A 115 9.57 -13.91 12.19
C HIS A 115 8.89 -13.30 10.96
N MET A 116 7.71 -12.67 11.11
CA MET A 116 7.02 -12.10 9.97
C MET A 116 7.76 -10.84 9.53
N LEU A 117 8.33 -10.89 8.33
CA LEU A 117 8.96 -9.73 7.71
C LEU A 117 7.91 -8.66 7.43
N ALA A 118 8.33 -7.41 7.45
CA ALA A 118 7.57 -6.24 7.01
C ALA A 118 6.85 -6.48 5.66
N PHE A 119 5.59 -6.05 5.55
CA PHE A 119 4.59 -6.38 4.50
C PHE A 119 4.10 -7.83 4.46
N GLY A 120 4.76 -8.78 5.14
CA GLY A 120 4.34 -10.18 5.30
C GLY A 120 3.94 -10.88 3.99
N ASP A 121 2.82 -11.61 4.02
CA ASP A 121 2.31 -12.33 2.84
C ASP A 121 1.81 -11.40 1.73
N LEU A 122 1.42 -10.16 2.07
CA LEU A 122 1.05 -9.16 1.08
C LEU A 122 2.26 -8.72 0.25
N GLY A 123 3.44 -8.58 0.87
CA GLY A 123 4.70 -8.34 0.17
C GLY A 123 5.08 -9.50 -0.76
N LYS A 124 4.84 -10.75 -0.33
CA LYS A 124 5.06 -11.93 -1.20
C LYS A 124 4.15 -11.91 -2.43
N LEU A 125 2.86 -11.63 -2.26
CA LEU A 125 1.91 -11.47 -3.37
C LEU A 125 2.26 -10.28 -4.26
N GLY A 126 2.74 -9.20 -3.66
CA GLY A 126 3.17 -7.99 -4.33
C GLY A 126 4.56 -8.07 -4.96
N HIS A 127 5.30 -9.17 -4.77
CA HIS A 127 6.69 -9.32 -5.19
C HIS A 127 7.61 -8.18 -4.71
N PHE A 128 7.43 -7.72 -3.46
CA PHE A 128 8.32 -6.74 -2.83
C PHE A 128 8.55 -7.04 -1.35
N SER A 129 9.70 -6.61 -0.82
CA SER A 129 10.03 -6.73 0.60
C SER A 129 10.71 -5.47 1.13
N TYR A 130 10.36 -5.09 2.35
CA TYR A 130 10.90 -3.91 3.01
C TYR A 130 12.40 -4.07 3.31
N ILE A 131 13.16 -2.99 3.09
CA ILE A 131 14.57 -2.88 3.49
C ILE A 131 14.71 -1.87 4.63
N GLY A 132 14.17 -0.67 4.45
CA GLY A 132 14.36 0.43 5.39
C GLY A 132 13.89 1.78 4.85
N GLU A 133 13.90 2.79 5.71
CA GLU A 133 13.62 4.19 5.35
C GLU A 133 14.89 4.96 5.01
N THR A 134 14.76 5.98 4.17
CA THR A 134 15.87 6.87 3.78
C THR A 134 15.37 8.30 3.63
N ASN A 135 16.19 9.26 4.07
CA ASN A 135 15.92 10.69 4.01
C ASN A 135 16.87 11.41 3.05
N LYS A 136 17.26 10.73 1.97
CA LYS A 136 18.12 11.29 0.93
C LYS A 136 17.26 11.99 -0.12
N THR A 137 17.71 13.17 -0.57
CA THR A 137 17.16 13.80 -1.75
C THR A 137 17.42 12.91 -2.97
N THR A 138 16.38 12.62 -3.72
CA THR A 138 16.40 11.72 -4.86
C THR A 138 15.51 12.26 -5.98
N ASP A 139 15.80 11.81 -7.19
CA ASP A 139 14.99 12.08 -8.37
C ASP A 139 14.03 10.92 -8.61
N PHE A 140 12.78 11.24 -8.91
CA PHE A 140 11.81 10.30 -9.44
C PHE A 140 12.03 10.16 -10.95
N VAL A 141 12.40 8.97 -11.40
CA VAL A 141 12.73 8.67 -12.80
C VAL A 141 11.72 7.69 -13.36
N ILE A 142 11.00 8.09 -14.41
CA ILE A 142 10.06 7.24 -15.13
C ILE A 142 10.84 6.32 -16.06
N ALA A 143 10.65 5.01 -15.90
CA ALA A 143 11.25 3.99 -16.76
C ALA A 143 10.28 3.50 -17.84
N ASP A 144 8.98 3.60 -17.60
CA ASP A 144 7.91 3.25 -18.55
C ASP A 144 6.88 4.39 -18.59
N ASP A 145 6.95 5.24 -19.61
CA ASP A 145 6.02 6.34 -19.85
C ASP A 145 4.70 5.88 -20.48
N THR A 146 4.64 4.63 -20.93
CA THR A 146 3.41 4.01 -21.45
C THR A 146 2.51 3.51 -20.31
N PHE A 147 3.08 3.31 -19.12
CA PHE A 147 2.35 2.98 -17.90
C PHE A 147 1.28 4.05 -17.62
N PRO A 148 -0.03 3.74 -17.68
CA PRO A 148 -1.07 4.76 -17.71
C PRO A 148 -1.01 5.79 -16.58
N PRO A 149 -0.66 5.42 -15.32
CA PRO A 149 -0.51 6.40 -14.26
C PRO A 149 0.55 7.49 -14.49
N LEU A 150 1.58 7.20 -15.28
CA LEU A 150 2.74 8.05 -15.51
C LEU A 150 2.71 8.77 -16.86
N ARG A 151 1.70 8.52 -17.68
CA ARG A 151 1.58 9.14 -19.00
C ARG A 151 1.47 10.66 -18.88
N GLY A 152 2.32 11.36 -19.62
CA GLY A 152 2.34 12.83 -19.69
C GLY A 152 3.13 13.52 -18.57
N PHE A 153 3.73 12.77 -17.64
CA PHE A 153 4.72 13.33 -16.73
C PHE A 153 6.06 13.55 -17.43
N GLN A 154 6.87 14.46 -16.90
CA GLN A 154 8.28 14.58 -17.28
C GLN A 154 9.03 13.33 -16.84
N ASN A 155 10.00 12.89 -17.65
CA ASN A 155 10.78 11.66 -17.38
C ASN A 155 11.51 11.69 -16.03
N THR A 156 11.86 12.88 -15.53
CA THR A 156 12.52 13.06 -14.24
C THR A 156 11.85 14.17 -13.46
N ILE A 157 11.55 13.93 -12.19
CA ILE A 157 11.00 14.90 -11.23
C ILE A 157 11.91 14.92 -10.00
N SER A 158 12.58 16.05 -9.78
CA SER A 158 13.56 16.19 -8.70
C SER A 158 12.94 16.61 -7.37
N GLY A 159 13.64 16.30 -6.28
CA GLY A 159 13.39 16.90 -4.96
C GLY A 159 12.53 16.07 -4.01
N LEU A 160 12.44 14.75 -4.20
CA LEU A 160 11.86 13.87 -3.19
C LEU A 160 12.88 13.67 -2.05
N THR A 161 12.48 13.91 -0.80
CA THR A 161 13.40 13.97 0.35
C THR A 161 13.27 12.82 1.34
N SER A 162 12.25 11.96 1.20
CA SER A 162 12.07 10.78 2.05
C SER A 162 11.32 9.68 1.31
N TYR A 163 11.81 8.45 1.42
CA TYR A 163 11.18 7.27 0.84
C TYR A 163 11.57 5.98 1.58
N VAL A 164 10.84 4.91 1.28
CA VAL A 164 11.10 3.56 1.76
C VAL A 164 11.75 2.73 0.67
N ARG A 165 12.88 2.13 1.01
CA ARG A 165 13.62 1.19 0.18
C ARG A 165 12.97 -0.19 0.29
N VAL A 166 12.73 -0.79 -0.86
CA VAL A 166 12.22 -2.17 -0.96
C VAL A 166 13.02 -2.94 -2.00
N ASN A 167 13.17 -4.24 -1.77
CA ASN A 167 13.55 -5.17 -2.84
C ASN A 167 12.31 -5.50 -3.65
N TYR A 168 12.47 -5.81 -4.92
CA TYR A 168 11.42 -6.36 -5.77
C TYR A 168 11.86 -7.70 -6.34
N GLY A 169 10.89 -8.59 -6.57
CA GLY A 169 11.10 -9.95 -7.07
C GLY A 169 10.70 -10.11 -8.54
N VAL A 170 10.97 -11.30 -9.07
CA VAL A 170 10.51 -11.71 -10.40
C VAL A 170 8.99 -11.63 -10.46
N GLY A 171 8.45 -11.00 -11.51
CA GLY A 171 7.01 -10.83 -11.72
C GLY A 171 6.48 -9.44 -11.36
N ALA A 172 7.27 -8.61 -10.67
CA ALA A 172 6.92 -7.22 -10.40
C ALA A 172 7.18 -6.33 -11.62
N ASN A 173 6.24 -5.44 -11.95
CA ASN A 173 6.44 -4.37 -12.91
C ASN A 173 6.92 -3.10 -12.18
N VAL A 174 8.03 -2.51 -12.61
CA VAL A 174 8.63 -1.33 -11.96
C VAL A 174 8.66 -0.16 -12.96
N PRO A 175 7.56 0.60 -13.10
CA PRO A 175 7.45 1.66 -14.10
C PRO A 175 8.22 2.95 -13.72
N ALA A 176 8.64 3.09 -12.46
CA ALA A 176 9.42 4.23 -12.00
C ALA A 176 10.42 3.85 -10.91
N PHE A 177 11.53 4.58 -10.86
CA PHE A 177 12.63 4.42 -9.92
C PHE A 177 12.95 5.73 -9.18
N LEU A 178 13.62 5.60 -8.05
CA LEU A 178 14.26 6.68 -7.31
C LEU A 178 15.76 6.58 -7.54
N SER A 179 16.38 7.67 -7.97
CA SER A 179 17.83 7.74 -8.22
C SER A 179 18.46 8.96 -7.56
N SER A 180 19.53 8.74 -6.79
CA SER A 180 20.35 9.80 -6.20
C SER A 180 21.56 10.17 -7.08
N GLY A 181 21.46 9.95 -8.40
CA GLY A 181 22.57 10.07 -9.35
C GLY A 181 23.40 8.77 -9.45
N GLY A 182 23.67 8.30 -10.67
CA GLY A 182 24.42 7.07 -10.95
C GLY A 182 23.54 5.88 -11.34
N GLU A 183 24.06 4.65 -11.14
CA GLU A 183 23.38 3.38 -11.48
C GLU A 183 22.48 2.86 -10.35
N ASP A 184 22.63 3.34 -9.12
CA ASP A 184 21.81 2.94 -7.98
C ASP A 184 20.37 3.45 -8.15
N ARG A 185 19.43 2.50 -8.24
CA ARG A 185 18.01 2.75 -8.43
C ARG A 185 17.19 1.92 -7.46
N ASP A 186 16.54 2.57 -6.51
CA ASP A 186 15.50 1.93 -5.70
C ASP A 186 14.15 2.03 -6.46
N PRO A 187 13.26 1.02 -6.41
CA PRO A 187 11.96 1.11 -7.09
C PRO A 187 11.07 2.19 -6.45
N ALA A 188 10.53 3.10 -7.26
CA ALA A 188 9.61 4.15 -6.79
C ALA A 188 8.16 3.67 -6.78
N ILE A 189 7.77 2.98 -7.86
CA ILE A 189 6.44 2.40 -8.04
C ILE A 189 6.64 0.95 -8.46
N ILE A 190 5.91 0.05 -7.81
CA ILE A 190 5.84 -1.36 -8.17
C ILE A 190 4.38 -1.71 -8.39
N GLU A 191 4.06 -2.33 -9.52
CA GLU A 191 2.77 -2.95 -9.79
C GLU A 191 2.94 -4.48 -9.88
N SER A 192 2.10 -5.21 -9.14
CA SER A 192 2.02 -6.65 -9.22
C SER A 192 0.59 -7.09 -9.51
N LYS A 193 0.43 -7.96 -10.51
CA LYS A 193 -0.86 -8.55 -10.90
C LYS A 193 -1.01 -9.92 -10.26
N VAL A 194 -2.13 -10.12 -9.55
CA VAL A 194 -2.43 -11.36 -8.83
C VAL A 194 -3.81 -11.86 -9.29
N GLY A 195 -3.85 -12.68 -10.35
CA GLY A 195 -5.11 -13.05 -11.00
C GLY A 195 -5.83 -11.82 -11.57
N ASN A 196 -7.07 -11.57 -11.13
CA ASN A 196 -7.85 -10.38 -11.51
C ASN A 196 -7.56 -9.14 -10.62
N SER A 197 -6.68 -9.31 -9.64
CA SER A 197 -6.36 -8.33 -8.61
C SER A 197 -5.05 -7.62 -8.91
N ARG A 198 -4.82 -6.52 -8.20
CA ARG A 198 -3.60 -5.72 -8.39
C ARG A 198 -3.15 -5.08 -7.09
N ILE A 199 -1.84 -5.13 -6.87
CA ILE A 199 -1.15 -4.51 -5.74
C ILE A 199 -0.23 -3.45 -6.33
N MET A 200 -0.37 -2.21 -5.87
CA MET A 200 0.58 -1.15 -6.14
C MET A 200 1.30 -0.77 -4.86
N TYR A 201 2.62 -0.73 -4.94
CA TYR A 201 3.46 -0.14 -3.91
C TYR A 201 4.06 1.16 -4.43
N VAL A 202 4.03 2.22 -3.61
CA VAL A 202 4.65 3.52 -3.89
C VAL A 202 5.60 3.82 -2.74
N ALA A 203 6.88 4.05 -3.05
CA ALA A 203 7.94 4.17 -2.06
C ALA A 203 7.83 5.38 -1.13
N PHE A 204 6.97 6.35 -1.43
CA PHE A 204 6.79 7.57 -0.66
C PHE A 204 5.30 7.82 -0.38
N PRO A 205 4.95 8.53 0.69
CA PRO A 205 3.60 9.07 0.87
C PRO A 205 3.23 9.95 -0.32
N LEU A 206 2.06 9.74 -0.92
CA LEU A 206 1.66 10.44 -2.14
C LEU A 206 1.54 11.96 -1.94
N GLU A 207 1.29 12.41 -0.72
CA GLU A 207 1.29 13.83 -0.36
C GLU A 207 2.68 14.49 -0.37
N ASN A 208 3.75 13.70 -0.37
CA ASN A 208 5.12 14.19 -0.48
C ASN A 208 5.54 14.35 -1.94
N PHE A 209 4.74 13.88 -2.90
CA PHE A 209 5.04 14.04 -4.31
C PHE A 209 4.69 15.46 -4.78
N PRO A 210 5.54 16.15 -5.57
CA PRO A 210 5.33 17.55 -5.93
C PRO A 210 4.05 17.84 -6.75
N SER A 211 3.48 16.81 -7.39
CA SER A 211 2.29 16.95 -8.22
C SER A 211 1.18 16.01 -7.74
N PRO A 212 0.03 16.52 -7.35
CA PRO A 212 -1.02 15.63 -6.86
C PRO A 212 -1.74 14.87 -7.99
N ILE A 213 -1.41 15.17 -9.25
CA ILE A 213 -1.86 14.43 -10.44
C ILE A 213 -1.41 12.96 -10.37
N LEU A 214 -0.29 12.67 -9.69
CA LEU A 214 0.18 11.29 -9.59
C LEU A 214 -0.81 10.44 -8.77
N ALA A 215 -1.19 10.91 -7.58
CA ALA A 215 -2.16 10.22 -6.73
C ALA A 215 -3.47 9.97 -7.49
N LEU A 216 -3.90 10.98 -8.23
CA LEU A 216 -5.05 10.94 -9.12
C LEU A 216 -4.98 9.83 -10.16
N ASN A 217 -3.91 9.81 -10.94
CA ASN A 217 -3.74 8.85 -12.02
C ASN A 217 -3.62 7.41 -11.49
N LEU A 218 -3.00 7.21 -10.32
CA LEU A 218 -2.92 5.89 -9.68
C LEU A 218 -4.30 5.40 -9.21
N ILE A 219 -5.12 6.29 -8.66
CA ILE A 219 -6.51 5.97 -8.28
C ILE A 219 -7.33 5.60 -9.53
N ASP A 220 -7.28 6.44 -10.57
CA ASP A 220 -8.04 6.27 -11.81
C ASP A 220 -7.71 4.97 -12.52
N TYR A 221 -6.45 4.56 -12.47
CA TYR A 221 -5.99 3.31 -13.03
C TYR A 221 -6.69 2.09 -12.41
N TYR A 222 -7.05 2.17 -11.12
CA TYR A 222 -7.74 1.10 -10.41
C TYR A 222 -9.26 1.21 -10.39
N THR A 223 -9.78 2.43 -10.50
CA THR A 223 -11.22 2.71 -10.56
C THR A 223 -11.58 3.37 -11.90
N PRO A 224 -11.39 2.69 -13.06
CA PRO A 224 -11.77 3.26 -14.32
C PRO A 224 -13.28 3.55 -14.29
N CYS A 225 -13.65 4.79 -14.57
CA CYS A 225 -15.05 5.19 -14.64
C CYS A 225 -15.72 4.34 -15.74
N SER A 226 -16.63 3.45 -15.36
CA SER A 226 -17.57 2.89 -16.31
C SER A 226 -18.57 3.99 -16.63
N PHE A 227 -18.39 4.65 -17.77
CA PHE A 227 -19.48 5.40 -18.39
C PHE A 227 -20.61 4.38 -18.63
N LYS A 228 -21.67 4.45 -17.85
CA LYS A 228 -22.96 3.83 -18.18
C LYS A 228 -23.74 4.78 -19.06
#